data_AF-A0A7Y5MH34-F1
#
_entry.id   AF-A0A7Y5MH34-F1
#
_cell.length_a   1.000
_cell.length_b   1.000
_cell.length_c   1.000
_cell.angle_alpha   90.00
_cell.angle_beta   90.00
_cell.angle_gamma   90.00
#
_symmetry.space_group_name_H-M   'P 1'
#
loop_
_entity.id
_entity.type
_entity.pdbx_description
1 polymer ?
#
loop_
_entity_poly.entity_id
_entity_poly.type
_entity_poly.pdbx_seq_one_letter_code
_entity_poly.pdbx_strand_id
1 'polypeptide(L)'
;MAYMFVKDTNKLFVLHELLRRMHANNYQRPTPPPSATLTGKGLNNAVRLQWNSVSEQATDIIVPDSLGKPFKGYRLLRAQRKEGPYVEIGKWTTDSVLVHEFTDQGSDIGGLRNNVRYYYQLLSFDAGAPMLDLDPMETAPTEGVNSISVVPTTEPSNIAASTGSGTLSDGTLGNISALQLLPTNAGNYASFFSNRNFTMEMTTTSDGKEYFFPVTIKDTISGRSQNIVITPNLKVHGSSSTAGIKEGKGFIPNLFGLGGADVEFQYRYEQLADSFR
;
A
#
# COMPACT_ATOMS: atom_id res chain seq x y z
N MET A 1 52.70 -7.59 -8.84
CA MET A 1 52.74 -6.16 -9.23
C MET A 1 51.83 -5.80 -10.42
N ALA A 2 51.70 -6.62 -11.47
CA ALA A 2 50.88 -6.26 -12.66
C ALA A 2 49.42 -5.83 -12.36
N TYR A 3 48.75 -6.44 -11.37
CA TYR A 3 47.37 -6.12 -10.99
C TYR A 3 47.14 -4.69 -10.44
N MET A 4 48.20 -3.98 -10.04
CA MET A 4 48.09 -2.63 -9.49
C MET A 4 47.90 -1.59 -10.62
N PHE A 5 48.69 -1.70 -11.69
CA PHE A 5 48.63 -0.81 -12.85
C PHE A 5 47.31 -0.89 -13.64
N VAL A 6 46.68 -2.06 -13.71
CA VAL A 6 45.44 -2.25 -14.49
C VAL A 6 44.25 -1.51 -13.88
N LYS A 7 44.17 -1.42 -12.55
CA LYS A 7 43.11 -0.65 -11.86
C LYS A 7 43.24 0.84 -12.14
N ASP A 8 44.45 1.38 -12.09
CA ASP A 8 44.70 2.80 -12.35
C ASP A 8 44.40 3.17 -13.82
N THR A 9 44.75 2.32 -14.80
CA THR A 9 44.37 2.59 -16.20
C THR A 9 42.86 2.68 -16.40
N ASN A 10 42.07 1.77 -15.80
CA ASN A 10 40.61 1.83 -15.92
C ASN A 10 40.03 3.08 -15.23
N LYS A 11 40.54 3.46 -14.05
CA LYS A 11 40.18 4.71 -13.38
C LYS A 11 40.51 5.92 -14.26
N LEU A 12 41.69 5.96 -14.86
CA LEU A 12 42.14 7.03 -15.76
C LEU A 12 41.28 7.13 -17.03
N PHE A 13 40.89 6.02 -17.66
CA PHE A 13 40.02 6.06 -18.86
C PHE A 13 38.63 6.61 -18.54
N VAL A 14 37.99 6.16 -17.45
CA VAL A 14 36.66 6.64 -17.08
C VAL A 14 36.70 8.09 -16.57
N LEU A 15 37.75 8.48 -15.83
CA LEU A 15 37.97 9.87 -15.43
C LEU A 15 38.21 10.78 -16.64
N HIS A 16 39.00 10.33 -17.62
CA HIS A 16 39.24 11.08 -18.86
C HIS A 16 37.94 11.29 -19.65
N GLU A 17 37.12 10.24 -19.81
CA GLU A 17 35.84 10.34 -20.51
C GLU A 17 34.84 11.25 -19.77
N LEU A 18 34.78 11.18 -18.43
CA LEU A 18 33.99 12.09 -17.61
C LEU A 18 34.44 13.55 -17.84
N LEU A 19 35.73 13.84 -17.71
CA LEU A 19 36.28 15.19 -17.91
C LEU A 19 36.06 15.69 -19.35
N ARG A 20 36.16 14.81 -20.35
CA ARG A 20 35.88 15.13 -21.76
C ARG A 20 34.40 15.47 -21.97
N ARG A 21 33.47 14.71 -21.38
CA ARG A 21 32.02 14.97 -21.41
C ARG A 21 31.67 16.27 -20.68
N MET A 22 32.26 16.53 -19.51
CA MET A 22 32.11 17.81 -18.79
C MET A 22 32.58 18.99 -19.66
N HIS A 23 33.78 18.91 -20.25
CA HIS A 23 34.32 19.97 -21.12
C HIS A 23 33.43 20.21 -22.35
N ALA A 24 32.94 19.14 -23.00
CA ALA A 24 32.04 19.23 -24.14
C ALA A 24 30.67 19.86 -23.80
N ASN A 25 30.24 19.79 -22.54
CA ASN A 25 28.99 20.36 -22.03
C ASN A 25 29.25 21.58 -21.13
N ASN A 26 30.20 22.45 -21.51
CA ASN A 26 30.47 23.74 -20.84
C ASN A 26 30.78 23.62 -19.33
N TYR A 27 31.51 22.59 -18.92
CA TYR A 27 31.87 22.29 -17.54
C TYR A 27 30.68 22.02 -16.59
N GLN A 28 29.53 21.64 -17.15
CA GLN A 28 28.42 21.08 -16.36
C GLN A 28 28.89 19.85 -15.58
N ARG A 29 28.37 19.72 -14.36
CA ARG A 29 28.61 18.57 -13.47
C ARG A 29 27.51 17.52 -13.69
N PRO A 30 27.75 16.25 -13.34
CA PRO A 30 26.67 15.27 -13.18
C PRO A 30 25.55 15.82 -12.31
N THR A 31 24.34 15.36 -12.59
CA THR A 31 23.11 15.75 -11.90
C THR A 31 22.44 14.53 -11.26
N PRO A 32 21.78 14.68 -10.11
CA PRO A 32 20.99 13.59 -9.56
C PRO A 32 19.84 13.25 -10.54
N PRO A 33 19.25 12.03 -10.43
CA PRO A 33 18.03 11.69 -11.18
C PRO A 33 16.94 12.77 -11.03
N PRO A 34 15.99 12.91 -11.97
CA PRO A 34 14.86 13.81 -11.79
C PRO A 34 13.94 13.31 -10.66
N SER A 35 13.38 14.24 -9.89
CA SER A 35 12.46 13.93 -8.79
C SER A 35 11.19 13.23 -9.27
N ALA A 36 10.92 12.03 -8.73
CA ALA A 36 9.62 11.37 -8.89
C ALA A 36 8.50 12.15 -8.20
N THR A 37 7.35 12.24 -8.85
CA THR A 37 6.17 12.90 -8.29
C THR A 37 5.53 12.00 -7.25
N LEU A 38 5.60 12.39 -5.98
CA LEU A 38 5.02 11.72 -4.83
C LEU A 38 3.60 12.23 -4.56
N THR A 39 2.66 11.29 -4.41
CA THR A 39 1.29 11.54 -4.00
C THR A 39 0.98 10.72 -2.75
N GLY A 40 -0.01 11.16 -1.96
CA GLY A 40 -0.34 10.50 -0.71
C GLY A 40 -1.80 10.69 -0.30
N LYS A 41 -2.41 9.60 0.19
CA LYS A 41 -3.78 9.55 0.69
C LYS A 41 -3.78 9.11 2.15
N GLY A 42 -4.41 9.89 3.01
CA GLY A 42 -4.71 9.49 4.38
C GLY A 42 -5.67 8.32 4.43
N LEU A 43 -5.39 7.37 5.32
CA LEU A 43 -6.23 6.22 5.68
C LEU A 43 -6.36 6.16 7.20
N ASN A 44 -7.23 5.28 7.71
CA ASN A 44 -7.36 5.07 9.15
C ASN A 44 -6.04 4.57 9.76
N ASN A 45 -5.41 5.41 10.59
CA ASN A 45 -4.11 5.17 11.23
C ASN A 45 -2.96 4.84 10.26
N ALA A 46 -3.09 5.23 8.98
CA ALA A 46 -2.10 4.94 7.95
C ALA A 46 -2.06 6.01 6.85
N VAL A 47 -1.01 5.99 6.02
CA VAL A 47 -0.93 6.78 4.77
C VAL A 47 -0.51 5.87 3.63
N ARG A 48 -1.29 5.86 2.54
CA ARG A 48 -0.91 5.22 1.28
C ARG A 48 -0.18 6.26 0.42
N LEU A 49 1.04 5.95 0.02
CA LEU A 49 1.93 6.80 -0.77
C LEU A 49 2.15 6.12 -2.13
N GLN A 50 2.13 6.90 -3.21
CA GLN A 50 2.33 6.42 -4.57
C GLN A 50 3.15 7.43 -5.38
N TRP A 51 4.01 6.95 -6.28
CA TRP A 51 4.86 7.81 -7.10
C TRP A 51 5.00 7.34 -8.55
N ASN A 52 5.54 8.20 -9.42
CA ASN A 52 5.85 7.85 -10.81
C ASN A 52 7.30 7.38 -11.01
N SER A 53 7.55 6.69 -12.12
CA SER A 53 8.84 6.10 -12.49
C SER A 53 9.75 7.02 -13.32
N VAL A 54 9.51 8.34 -13.32
CA VAL A 54 10.26 9.29 -14.17
C VAL A 54 11.78 9.25 -13.93
N SER A 55 12.18 8.99 -12.68
CA SER A 55 13.58 8.85 -12.28
C SER A 55 14.26 7.64 -12.90
N GLU A 56 13.55 6.55 -13.18
CA GLU A 56 14.11 5.29 -13.71
C GLU A 56 14.55 5.38 -15.18
N GLN A 57 13.99 6.37 -15.89
CA GLN A 57 14.32 6.69 -17.27
C GLN A 57 15.38 7.80 -17.37
N ALA A 58 15.98 8.20 -16.25
CA ALA A 58 17.04 9.20 -16.21
C ALA A 58 18.23 8.80 -17.09
N THR A 59 18.70 9.76 -17.87
CA THR A 59 19.97 9.74 -18.56
C THR A 59 20.75 11.00 -18.19
N ASP A 60 22.06 10.87 -18.07
CA ASP A 60 22.95 12.00 -17.83
C ASP A 60 24.06 11.93 -18.90
N ILE A 61 24.17 12.97 -19.73
CA ILE A 61 25.15 13.03 -20.83
C ILE A 61 26.59 13.23 -20.33
N ILE A 62 26.75 13.69 -19.09
CA ILE A 62 28.05 13.89 -18.43
C ILE A 62 28.60 12.56 -17.92
N VAL A 63 27.75 11.73 -17.30
CA VAL A 63 28.13 10.44 -16.72
C VAL A 63 28.49 9.43 -17.82
N PRO A 64 29.71 8.85 -17.84
CA PRO A 64 30.06 7.78 -18.76
C PRO A 64 29.16 6.54 -18.61
N ASP A 65 28.66 6.01 -19.73
CA ASP A 65 27.78 4.84 -19.82
C ASP A 65 28.36 3.60 -19.11
N SER A 66 29.69 3.52 -19.01
CA SER A 66 30.44 2.47 -18.30
C SER A 66 30.27 2.49 -16.77
N LEU A 67 29.73 3.58 -16.20
CA LEU A 67 29.31 3.66 -14.80
C LEU A 67 27.85 3.18 -14.59
N GLY A 68 27.14 2.88 -15.69
CA GLY A 68 25.75 2.44 -15.68
C GLY A 68 24.74 3.58 -15.76
N LYS A 69 23.47 3.28 -15.45
CA LYS A 69 22.40 4.30 -15.41
C LYS A 69 22.59 5.23 -14.20
N PRO A 70 22.25 6.53 -14.33
CA PRO A 70 22.31 7.47 -13.21
C PRO A 70 21.22 7.20 -12.16
N PHE A 71 20.22 6.36 -12.41
CA PHE A 71 19.25 5.99 -11.37
C PHE A 71 19.59 4.66 -10.70
N LYS A 72 19.58 4.64 -9.37
CA LYS A 72 19.75 3.43 -8.55
C LYS A 72 18.63 3.12 -7.57
N GLY A 73 17.80 4.09 -7.19
CA GLY A 73 16.69 3.78 -6.31
C GLY A 73 15.93 4.96 -5.75
N TYR A 74 15.01 4.60 -4.86
CA TYR A 74 14.17 5.50 -4.09
C TYR A 74 14.43 5.35 -2.60
N ARG A 75 14.45 6.47 -1.87
CA ARG A 75 14.49 6.52 -0.40
C ARG A 75 13.31 7.37 0.08
N LEU A 76 12.42 6.78 0.85
CA LEU A 76 11.25 7.44 1.41
C LEU A 76 11.50 7.81 2.87
N LEU A 77 11.33 9.10 3.17
CA LEU A 77 11.53 9.68 4.48
C LEU A 77 10.21 10.22 5.05
N ARG A 78 10.08 10.22 6.38
CA ARG A 78 8.93 10.80 7.11
C ARG A 78 9.37 11.68 8.27
N ALA A 79 8.64 12.77 8.49
CA ALA A 79 8.75 13.61 9.68
C ALA A 79 7.38 13.96 10.29
N GLN A 80 7.35 14.29 11.58
CA GLN A 80 6.17 14.83 12.28
C GLN A 80 6.05 16.37 12.16
N ARG A 81 7.08 17.05 11.66
CA ARG A 81 7.15 18.51 11.43
C ARG A 81 7.75 18.77 10.06
N LYS A 82 7.45 19.91 9.44
CA LYS A 82 7.94 20.23 8.08
C LYS A 82 9.46 20.32 8.03
N GLU A 83 10.05 20.80 9.12
CA GLU A 83 11.49 21.03 9.34
C GLU A 83 12.25 19.75 9.74
N GLY A 84 11.55 18.65 10.00
CA GLY A 84 12.14 17.39 10.47
C GLY A 84 12.10 17.20 12.01
N PRO A 85 12.90 16.27 12.56
CA PRO A 85 13.81 15.37 11.83
C PRO A 85 13.07 14.41 10.90
N TYR A 86 13.69 14.09 9.76
CA TYR A 86 13.20 13.09 8.81
C TYR A 86 13.88 11.75 9.09
N VAL A 87 13.09 10.67 9.09
CA VAL A 87 13.52 9.29 9.33
C VAL A 87 13.22 8.45 8.08
N GLU A 88 14.15 7.58 7.68
CA GLU A 88 13.93 6.63 6.58
C GLU A 88 12.89 5.58 6.98
N ILE A 89 11.84 5.43 6.18
CA ILE A 89 10.75 4.45 6.38
C ILE A 89 10.63 3.45 5.22
N GLY A 90 11.40 3.63 4.14
CA GLY A 90 11.43 2.70 3.02
C GLY A 90 12.55 3.01 2.04
N LYS A 91 13.11 1.97 1.42
CA LYS A 91 14.18 2.09 0.42
C LYS A 91 14.05 0.98 -0.61
N TRP A 92 14.13 1.35 -1.88
CA TRP A 92 14.02 0.44 -3.03
C TRP A 92 15.20 0.68 -3.95
N THR A 93 15.83 -0.39 -4.42
CA THR A 93 16.99 -0.32 -5.33
C THR A 93 16.70 -1.06 -6.62
N THR A 94 17.40 -0.70 -7.70
CA THR A 94 17.33 -1.39 -9.01
C THR A 94 17.73 -2.87 -8.97
N ASP A 95 18.31 -3.31 -7.86
CA ASP A 95 18.80 -4.68 -7.66
C ASP A 95 17.66 -5.59 -7.12
N SER A 96 16.47 -5.02 -6.93
CA SER A 96 15.22 -5.67 -6.54
C SER A 96 14.07 -5.20 -7.45
N VAL A 97 12.90 -5.83 -7.32
CA VAL A 97 11.68 -5.34 -7.99
C VAL A 97 11.32 -3.97 -7.43
N LEU A 98 11.36 -2.94 -8.27
CA LEU A 98 10.87 -1.60 -7.92
C LEU A 98 9.34 -1.63 -7.80
N VAL A 99 8.83 -1.11 -6.69
CA VAL A 99 7.41 -0.85 -6.48
C VAL A 99 7.20 0.64 -6.30
N HIS A 100 6.06 1.13 -6.77
CA HIS A 100 5.72 2.56 -6.81
C HIS A 100 4.67 2.95 -5.76
N GLU A 101 4.56 2.13 -4.72
CA GLU A 101 3.57 2.26 -3.67
C GLU A 101 4.13 1.80 -2.32
N PHE A 102 3.76 2.52 -1.26
CA PHE A 102 4.04 2.14 0.12
C PHE A 102 2.85 2.51 1.01
N THR A 103 2.56 1.71 2.04
CA THR A 103 1.57 2.05 3.07
C THR A 103 2.29 2.20 4.41
N ASP A 104 2.43 3.44 4.87
CA ASP A 104 2.98 3.71 6.19
C ASP A 104 1.90 3.56 7.26
N GLN A 105 2.14 2.66 8.22
CA GLN A 105 1.30 2.46 9.40
C GLN A 105 1.93 3.07 10.68
N GLY A 106 3.14 3.62 10.59
CA GLY A 106 3.84 4.23 11.73
C GLY A 106 4.43 3.22 12.71
N SER A 107 4.76 2.01 12.26
CA SER A 107 5.23 0.90 13.11
C SER A 107 6.46 1.28 13.97
N ASP A 108 7.33 2.15 13.44
CA ASP A 108 8.52 2.68 14.11
C ASP A 108 8.22 3.72 15.21
N ILE A 109 7.01 4.28 15.25
CA ILE A 109 6.55 5.27 16.24
C ILE A 109 5.31 4.82 17.04
N GLY A 110 4.97 3.53 16.99
CA GLY A 110 3.80 2.98 17.70
C GLY A 110 2.44 3.29 17.06
N GLY A 111 2.42 3.60 15.77
CA GLY A 111 1.23 3.86 14.96
C GLY A 111 1.10 5.32 14.50
N LEU A 112 0.64 5.54 13.27
CA LEU A 112 0.21 6.88 12.86
C LEU A 112 -1.10 7.25 13.58
N ARG A 113 -1.25 8.53 13.90
CA ARG A 113 -2.46 9.07 14.55
C ARG A 113 -3.33 9.80 13.53
N ASN A 114 -4.63 9.53 13.57
CA ASN A 114 -5.59 10.28 12.77
C ASN A 114 -5.60 11.76 13.15
N ASN A 115 -5.87 12.63 12.17
CA ASN A 115 -5.90 14.09 12.30
C ASN A 115 -4.54 14.73 12.67
N VAL A 116 -3.44 13.96 12.68
CA VAL A 116 -2.06 14.48 12.82
C VAL A 116 -1.42 14.60 11.45
N ARG A 117 -0.79 15.73 11.13
CA ARG A 117 -0.08 15.90 9.86
C ARG A 117 1.30 15.26 9.92
N TYR A 118 1.61 14.45 8.92
CA TYR A 118 2.95 13.90 8.67
C TYR A 118 3.48 14.45 7.34
N TYR A 119 4.79 14.57 7.25
CA TYR A 119 5.51 15.11 6.10
C TYR A 119 6.34 14.00 5.49
N TYR A 120 6.28 13.85 4.17
CA TYR A 120 6.95 12.78 3.44
C TYR A 120 7.83 13.34 2.33
N GLN A 121 9.03 12.78 2.19
CA GLN A 121 9.96 13.12 1.12
C GLN A 121 10.39 11.84 0.41
N LEU A 122 10.24 11.80 -0.92
CA LEU A 122 10.76 10.73 -1.76
C LEU A 122 12.01 11.24 -2.49
N LEU A 123 13.16 10.68 -2.15
CA LEU A 123 14.43 11.02 -2.77
C LEU A 123 14.78 9.95 -3.81
N SER A 124 15.16 10.39 -5.00
CA SER A 124 15.70 9.52 -6.06
C SER A 124 17.22 9.65 -6.03
N PHE A 125 17.95 8.53 -6.06
CA PHE A 125 19.39 8.53 -5.87
C PHE A 125 20.16 7.74 -6.94
N ASP A 126 21.42 8.10 -7.14
CA ASP A 126 22.36 7.44 -8.04
C ASP A 126 23.34 6.48 -7.31
N ALA A 127 24.25 5.82 -8.04
CA ALA A 127 25.24 4.92 -7.45
C ALA A 127 26.45 5.65 -6.82
N GLY A 128 26.56 6.97 -7.00
CA GLY A 128 27.82 7.68 -7.09
C GLY A 128 28.72 7.09 -8.18
N ALA A 129 30.02 7.35 -8.07
CA ALA A 129 31.04 6.59 -8.78
C ALA A 129 32.22 6.33 -7.83
N PRO A 130 32.17 5.29 -6.97
CA PRO A 130 33.21 5.02 -5.98
C PRO A 130 34.61 4.83 -6.58
N MET A 131 34.72 4.37 -7.84
CA MET A 131 36.01 4.27 -8.54
C MET A 131 36.64 5.65 -8.80
N LEU A 132 35.82 6.69 -8.93
CA LEU A 132 36.23 8.09 -9.17
C LEU A 132 36.19 8.95 -7.90
N ASP A 133 35.94 8.35 -6.74
CA ASP A 133 35.75 9.07 -5.47
C ASP A 133 34.60 10.10 -5.53
N LEU A 134 33.56 9.79 -6.32
CA LEU A 134 32.32 10.58 -6.37
C LEU A 134 31.25 9.93 -5.48
N ASP A 135 30.80 10.69 -4.48
CA ASP A 135 29.71 10.31 -3.60
C ASP A 135 28.36 10.19 -4.34
N PRO A 136 27.42 9.36 -3.86
CA PRO A 136 26.06 9.31 -4.40
C PRO A 136 25.33 10.65 -4.31
N MET A 137 24.67 11.04 -5.40
CA MET A 137 23.80 12.21 -5.45
C MET A 137 22.34 11.79 -5.25
N GLU A 138 21.57 12.67 -4.59
CA GLU A 138 20.14 12.48 -4.35
C GLU A 138 19.36 13.72 -4.79
N THR A 139 18.09 13.54 -5.14
CA THR A 139 17.21 14.67 -5.43
C THR A 139 17.01 15.57 -4.20
N ALA A 140 16.94 16.88 -4.43
CA ALA A 140 16.44 17.79 -3.41
C ALA A 140 14.92 17.57 -3.19
N PRO A 141 14.41 17.74 -1.95
CA PRO A 141 12.98 17.77 -1.70
C PRO A 141 12.34 19.05 -2.24
N THR A 142 11.40 18.92 -3.16
CA THR A 142 10.62 20.02 -3.76
C THR A 142 9.15 19.88 -3.36
N GLU A 143 8.61 20.91 -2.72
CA GLU A 143 7.24 20.93 -2.19
C GLU A 143 6.21 20.79 -3.33
N GLY A 144 5.25 19.87 -3.16
CA GLY A 144 4.25 19.54 -4.16
C GLY A 144 4.72 18.63 -5.30
N VAL A 145 6.03 18.30 -5.37
CA VAL A 145 6.58 17.34 -6.33
C VAL A 145 6.96 16.04 -5.62
N ASN A 146 8.08 16.04 -4.89
CA ASN A 146 8.58 14.88 -4.15
C ASN A 146 8.63 15.11 -2.63
N SER A 147 8.13 16.25 -2.17
CA SER A 147 7.91 16.57 -0.75
C SER A 147 6.45 16.99 -0.55
N ILE A 148 5.71 16.22 0.25
CA ILE A 148 4.28 16.43 0.51
C ILE A 148 3.97 16.36 2.00
N SER A 149 2.76 16.80 2.38
CA SER A 149 2.23 16.51 3.72
C SER A 149 0.85 15.86 3.62
N VAL A 150 0.64 14.84 4.45
CA VAL A 150 -0.59 14.04 4.47
C VAL A 150 -1.07 13.93 5.91
N VAL A 151 -2.39 13.95 6.09
CA VAL A 151 -3.05 13.71 7.38
C VAL A 151 -3.72 12.34 7.27
N PRO A 152 -3.33 11.32 8.07
CA PRO A 152 -4.13 10.11 8.24
C PRO A 152 -5.49 10.54 8.74
N THR A 153 -6.53 10.01 8.12
CA THR A 153 -7.92 10.36 8.46
C THR A 153 -8.53 9.16 9.16
N THR A 154 -9.34 9.37 10.19
CA THR A 154 -10.42 8.40 10.43
C THR A 154 -11.13 8.17 9.10
N GLU A 155 -11.38 6.92 8.71
CA GLU A 155 -12.20 6.61 7.52
C GLU A 155 -13.42 7.55 7.52
N PRO A 156 -13.59 8.42 6.50
CA PRO A 156 -14.77 9.26 6.42
C PRO A 156 -15.99 8.35 6.38
N SER A 157 -16.92 8.50 7.33
CA SER A 157 -18.13 7.67 7.36
C SER A 157 -19.03 7.88 6.13
N ASN A 158 -18.81 8.97 5.37
CA ASN A 158 -19.39 9.38 4.09
C ASN A 158 -18.31 10.25 3.39
N ILE A 159 -18.12 10.43 2.07
CA ILE A 159 -18.82 10.14 0.79
C ILE A 159 -17.72 9.86 -0.27
N ALA A 160 -17.84 9.01 -1.30
CA ALA A 160 -18.69 7.83 -1.56
C ALA A 160 -18.22 7.15 -2.87
N ALA A 161 -18.50 5.85 -3.01
CA ALA A 161 -18.95 5.26 -4.28
C ALA A 161 -20.48 5.10 -4.16
N SER A 162 -21.24 5.11 -5.26
CA SER A 162 -22.70 4.89 -5.17
C SER A 162 -22.98 3.44 -4.77
N THR A 163 -23.04 3.17 -3.47
CA THR A 163 -23.33 1.87 -2.87
C THR A 163 -24.50 2.03 -1.93
N GLY A 164 -25.58 1.26 -2.14
CA GLY A 164 -26.74 1.32 -1.26
C GLY A 164 -26.34 0.91 0.15
N SER A 165 -26.41 1.84 1.11
CA SER A 165 -26.05 1.54 2.50
C SER A 165 -27.19 0.76 3.17
N GLY A 166 -26.95 -0.51 3.47
CA GLY A 166 -27.74 -1.23 4.47
C GLY A 166 -27.26 -0.84 5.86
N THR A 167 -28.15 -0.29 6.69
CA THR A 167 -27.88 -0.17 8.13
C THR A 167 -28.06 -1.53 8.80
N LEU A 168 -27.05 -1.97 9.56
CA LEU A 168 -27.22 -3.05 10.54
C LEU A 168 -28.16 -2.54 11.64
N SER A 169 -29.43 -2.92 11.58
CA SER A 169 -30.44 -2.47 12.54
C SER A 169 -30.37 -3.22 13.87
N ASP A 170 -29.84 -4.44 13.86
CA ASP A 170 -29.58 -5.24 15.07
C ASP A 170 -28.56 -6.35 14.76
N GLY A 171 -27.81 -6.81 15.76
CA GLY A 171 -26.83 -7.90 15.60
C GLY A 171 -25.71 -7.95 16.64
N THR A 172 -25.55 -9.09 17.31
CA THR A 172 -24.62 -9.28 18.45
C THR A 172 -23.38 -10.12 18.12
N LEU A 173 -23.02 -10.27 16.83
CA LEU A 173 -22.00 -11.21 16.36
C LEU A 173 -20.57 -10.63 16.26
N GLY A 174 -20.04 -10.15 17.39
CA GLY A 174 -18.61 -9.81 17.53
C GLY A 174 -18.12 -8.68 16.62
N ASN A 175 -16.81 -8.65 16.33
CA ASN A 175 -16.20 -7.62 15.50
C ASN A 175 -16.28 -7.98 14.01
N ILE A 176 -17.50 -8.00 13.46
CA ILE A 176 -17.72 -7.93 12.00
C ILE A 176 -17.66 -6.47 11.61
N SER A 177 -16.75 -6.10 10.70
CA SER A 177 -16.54 -4.71 10.28
C SER A 177 -16.87 -4.52 8.80
N ALA A 178 -17.49 -3.37 8.51
CA ALA A 178 -17.73 -2.79 7.19
C ALA A 178 -18.13 -3.80 6.10
N LEU A 179 -19.44 -4.08 5.99
CA LEU A 179 -20.00 -4.74 4.81
C LEU A 179 -19.79 -3.87 3.58
N GLN A 180 -19.19 -4.44 2.54
CA GLN A 180 -18.90 -3.80 1.26
C GLN A 180 -19.67 -4.49 0.14
N LEU A 181 -20.28 -3.68 -0.72
CA LEU A 181 -20.86 -4.12 -1.99
C LEU A 181 -19.83 -3.86 -3.08
N LEU A 182 -19.38 -4.92 -3.74
CA LEU A 182 -18.37 -4.86 -4.80
C LEU A 182 -19.07 -4.94 -6.17
N PRO A 183 -19.09 -3.88 -6.98
CA PRO A 183 -19.75 -3.90 -8.29
C PRO A 183 -19.04 -4.85 -9.26
N THR A 184 -19.74 -5.86 -9.77
CA THR A 184 -19.22 -6.77 -10.80
C THR A 184 -19.49 -6.26 -12.21
N ASN A 185 -20.53 -5.45 -12.40
CA ASN A 185 -20.87 -4.78 -13.66
C ASN A 185 -21.61 -3.47 -13.36
N ALA A 186 -21.08 -2.32 -13.80
CA ALA A 186 -21.62 -1.01 -13.45
C ALA A 186 -23.08 -0.76 -13.90
N GLY A 187 -23.49 -1.27 -15.07
CA GLY A 187 -24.85 -1.11 -15.59
C GLY A 187 -25.86 -1.97 -14.83
N ASN A 188 -25.48 -3.22 -14.52
CA ASN A 188 -26.30 -4.12 -13.70
C ASN A 188 -26.34 -3.64 -12.24
N TYR A 189 -25.26 -3.06 -11.72
CA TYR A 189 -25.18 -2.56 -10.35
C TYR A 189 -26.19 -1.44 -10.08
N ALA A 190 -26.17 -0.38 -10.90
CA ALA A 190 -27.04 0.77 -10.71
C ALA A 190 -28.54 0.40 -10.82
N SER A 191 -28.89 -0.46 -11.77
CA SER A 191 -30.25 -0.98 -11.94
C SER A 191 -30.66 -1.95 -10.82
N PHE A 192 -29.73 -2.71 -10.26
CA PHE A 192 -29.99 -3.68 -9.19
C PHE A 192 -30.16 -3.03 -7.80
N PHE A 193 -29.53 -1.89 -7.51
CA PHE A 193 -29.70 -1.18 -6.22
C PHE A 193 -30.69 0.00 -6.27
N SER A 194 -31.11 0.45 -7.45
CA SER A 194 -32.09 1.55 -7.57
C SER A 194 -33.42 1.20 -6.88
N ASN A 195 -33.84 2.05 -5.95
CA ASN A 195 -35.09 1.93 -5.18
C ASN A 195 -35.30 0.55 -4.53
N ARG A 196 -34.22 -0.11 -4.07
CA ARG A 196 -34.28 -1.45 -3.46
C ARG A 196 -33.69 -1.48 -2.05
N ASN A 197 -34.41 -2.13 -1.16
CA ASN A 197 -34.00 -2.35 0.23
C ASN A 197 -33.59 -3.81 0.39
N PHE A 198 -32.40 -4.03 0.96
CA PHE A 198 -31.87 -5.36 1.23
C PHE A 198 -31.64 -5.50 2.74
N THR A 199 -32.09 -6.61 3.31
CA THR A 199 -31.74 -7.01 4.67
C THR A 199 -30.77 -8.18 4.61
N MET A 200 -29.73 -8.13 5.44
CA MET A 200 -28.80 -9.24 5.63
C MET A 200 -28.88 -9.70 7.09
N GLU A 201 -29.21 -10.96 7.26
CA GLU A 201 -29.30 -11.65 8.54
C GLU A 201 -28.13 -12.65 8.60
N MET A 202 -27.25 -12.49 9.59
CA MET A 202 -26.17 -13.44 9.84
C MET A 202 -26.38 -14.09 11.20
N THR A 203 -26.19 -15.40 11.25
CA THR A 203 -26.19 -16.19 12.49
C THR A 203 -24.84 -16.85 12.67
N THR A 204 -24.53 -17.30 13.88
CA THR A 204 -23.40 -18.20 14.14
C THR A 204 -23.93 -19.56 14.53
N THR A 205 -23.46 -20.60 13.86
CA THR A 205 -23.74 -22.00 14.19
C THR A 205 -22.43 -22.77 14.35
N SER A 206 -22.50 -24.01 14.82
CA SER A 206 -21.34 -24.87 14.98
C SER A 206 -21.71 -26.35 14.85
N ASP A 207 -20.77 -27.17 14.37
CA ASP A 207 -20.85 -28.64 14.38
C ASP A 207 -20.20 -29.26 15.64
N GLY A 208 -19.78 -28.44 16.61
CA GLY A 208 -19.02 -28.84 17.79
C GLY A 208 -17.50 -28.88 17.57
N LYS A 209 -17.00 -28.62 16.36
CA LYS A 209 -15.56 -28.50 16.03
C LYS A 209 -15.21 -27.14 15.46
N GLU A 210 -16.01 -26.63 14.54
CA GLU A 210 -15.84 -25.34 13.87
C GLU A 210 -17.09 -24.47 14.03
N TYR A 211 -16.92 -23.16 13.90
CA TYR A 211 -18.03 -22.23 13.72
C TYR A 211 -18.30 -21.99 12.23
N PHE A 212 -19.56 -21.79 11.90
CA PHE A 212 -20.04 -21.42 10.58
C PHE A 212 -20.92 -20.17 10.69
N PHE A 213 -20.96 -19.37 9.63
CA PHE A 213 -21.83 -18.20 9.55
C PHE A 213 -22.85 -18.38 8.42
N PRO A 214 -24.05 -18.93 8.71
CA PRO A 214 -25.19 -18.84 7.81
C PRO A 214 -25.61 -17.38 7.64
N VAL A 215 -25.57 -16.92 6.39
CA VAL A 215 -25.98 -15.59 5.93
C VAL A 215 -27.21 -15.74 5.05
N THR A 216 -28.24 -14.97 5.36
CA THR A 216 -29.46 -14.83 4.55
C THR A 216 -29.58 -13.39 4.08
N ILE A 217 -29.57 -13.15 2.77
CA ILE A 217 -29.83 -11.82 2.20
C ILE A 217 -31.22 -11.85 1.54
N LYS A 218 -32.07 -10.88 1.89
CA LYS A 218 -33.43 -10.72 1.36
C LYS A 218 -33.57 -9.36 0.70
N ASP A 219 -34.11 -9.33 -0.50
CA ASP A 219 -34.63 -8.12 -1.15
C ASP A 219 -36.08 -7.92 -0.68
N THR A 220 -36.33 -6.87 0.10
CA THR A 220 -37.64 -6.66 0.73
C THR A 220 -38.71 -6.16 -0.25
N ILE A 221 -38.36 -5.90 -1.51
CA ILE A 221 -39.27 -5.39 -2.54
C ILE A 221 -39.60 -6.45 -3.57
N SER A 222 -38.63 -7.25 -4.03
CA SER A 222 -38.91 -8.38 -4.94
C SER A 222 -39.11 -9.73 -4.27
N GLY A 223 -38.91 -9.82 -2.94
CA GLY A 223 -39.07 -11.06 -2.16
C GLY A 223 -38.00 -12.12 -2.43
N ARG A 224 -36.97 -11.80 -3.23
CA ARG A 224 -35.85 -12.72 -3.50
C ARG A 224 -35.03 -12.92 -2.22
N SER A 225 -34.63 -14.16 -1.96
CA SER A 225 -33.75 -14.53 -0.85
C SER A 225 -32.57 -15.36 -1.37
N GLN A 226 -31.39 -15.13 -0.81
CA GLN A 226 -30.17 -15.91 -1.06
C GLN A 226 -29.57 -16.34 0.27
N ASN A 227 -29.32 -17.63 0.42
CA ASN A 227 -28.79 -18.23 1.64
C ASN A 227 -27.40 -18.80 1.32
N ILE A 228 -26.38 -18.41 2.08
CA ILE A 228 -24.99 -18.84 1.93
C ILE A 228 -24.45 -19.19 3.32
N VAL A 229 -23.54 -20.16 3.39
CA VAL A 229 -22.78 -20.44 4.62
C VAL A 229 -21.33 -20.04 4.37
N ILE A 230 -20.80 -19.13 5.21
CA ILE A 230 -19.39 -18.77 5.23
C ILE A 230 -18.67 -19.64 6.27
N THR A 231 -17.56 -20.26 5.88
CA THR A 231 -16.71 -21.06 6.77
C THR A 231 -15.47 -20.24 7.16
N PRO A 232 -15.45 -19.62 8.36
CA PRO A 232 -14.37 -18.74 8.79
C PRO A 232 -13.12 -19.48 9.34
N ASN A 233 -13.10 -20.82 9.27
CA ASN A 233 -12.05 -21.68 9.85
C ASN A 233 -11.79 -21.44 11.36
N LEU A 234 -12.79 -20.92 12.08
CA LEU A 234 -12.74 -20.70 13.52
C LEU A 234 -13.06 -21.99 14.24
N LYS A 235 -12.24 -22.33 15.23
CA LYS A 235 -12.41 -23.52 16.05
C LYS A 235 -13.24 -23.19 17.29
N VAL A 236 -14.11 -24.12 17.67
CA VAL A 236 -14.82 -24.10 18.96
C VAL A 236 -13.80 -24.14 20.10
N HIS A 237 -14.11 -23.52 21.23
CA HIS A 237 -13.25 -23.62 22.41
C HIS A 237 -13.00 -25.10 22.78
N GLY A 238 -11.75 -25.46 23.04
CA GLY A 238 -11.34 -26.87 23.24
C GLY A 238 -11.01 -27.66 21.96
N SER A 239 -11.33 -27.17 20.75
CA SER A 239 -11.01 -27.87 19.48
C SER A 239 -9.76 -27.33 18.76
N SER A 240 -9.01 -26.41 19.40
CA SER A 240 -7.72 -25.91 18.92
C SER A 240 -6.66 -25.87 20.01
N SER A 241 -5.46 -26.36 19.66
CA SER A 241 -4.25 -26.22 20.47
C SER A 241 -3.57 -24.85 20.37
N THR A 242 -4.13 -23.91 19.59
CA THR A 242 -3.52 -22.60 19.33
C THR A 242 -4.49 -21.47 19.64
N ALA A 243 -4.11 -20.63 20.61
CA ALA A 243 -4.77 -19.37 20.90
C ALA A 243 -4.35 -18.30 19.89
N GLY A 244 -5.19 -17.27 19.72
CA GLY A 244 -4.83 -16.05 19.03
C GLY A 244 -5.97 -15.42 18.26
N ILE A 245 -5.70 -14.22 17.75
CA ILE A 245 -6.63 -13.51 16.88
C ILE A 245 -6.76 -14.24 15.54
N LYS A 246 -7.99 -14.38 15.07
CA LYS A 246 -8.38 -14.92 13.77
C LYS A 246 -9.10 -13.84 12.99
N GLU A 247 -8.48 -13.40 11.91
CA GLU A 247 -9.00 -12.39 10.99
C GLU A 247 -9.22 -13.03 9.62
N GLY A 248 -10.25 -12.57 8.91
CA GLY A 248 -10.56 -13.07 7.59
C GLY A 248 -11.69 -12.29 6.90
N LYS A 249 -12.06 -12.77 5.73
CA LYS A 249 -13.05 -12.17 4.83
C LYS A 249 -14.17 -13.17 4.55
N GLY A 250 -15.41 -12.76 4.72
CA GLY A 250 -16.58 -13.43 4.17
C GLY A 250 -16.86 -12.86 2.78
N PHE A 251 -17.13 -13.73 1.80
CA PHE A 251 -17.36 -13.34 0.41
C PHE A 251 -18.59 -14.07 -0.14
N ILE A 252 -19.51 -13.30 -0.72
CA ILE A 252 -20.77 -13.74 -1.31
C ILE A 252 -20.74 -13.31 -2.78
N PRO A 253 -20.41 -14.23 -3.70
CA PRO A 253 -20.38 -13.91 -5.12
C PRO A 253 -21.80 -13.81 -5.69
N ASN A 254 -21.95 -12.96 -6.69
CA ASN A 254 -23.07 -12.89 -7.62
C ASN A 254 -24.44 -12.83 -6.91
N LEU A 255 -24.71 -11.68 -6.26
CA LEU A 255 -25.91 -11.44 -5.48
C LEU A 255 -27.19 -11.69 -6.31
N PHE A 256 -28.00 -12.65 -5.85
CA PHE A 256 -29.17 -13.26 -6.50
C PHE A 256 -28.94 -13.83 -7.92
N GLY A 257 -27.69 -14.09 -8.33
CA GLY A 257 -27.36 -14.65 -9.65
C GLY A 257 -27.40 -13.66 -10.82
N LEU A 258 -27.44 -12.35 -10.56
CA LEU A 258 -27.75 -11.32 -11.56
C LEU A 258 -26.53 -10.60 -12.17
N GLY A 259 -25.31 -10.93 -11.73
CA GLY A 259 -24.07 -10.33 -12.22
C GLY A 259 -23.94 -8.82 -11.94
N GLY A 260 -24.63 -8.33 -10.90
CA GLY A 260 -24.61 -6.91 -10.50
C GLY A 260 -23.54 -6.58 -9.44
N ALA A 261 -23.47 -7.38 -8.38
CA ALA A 261 -22.55 -7.18 -7.26
C ALA A 261 -22.20 -8.46 -6.52
N ASP A 262 -21.05 -8.44 -5.86
CA ASP A 262 -20.67 -9.35 -4.78
C ASP A 262 -20.80 -8.63 -3.43
N VAL A 263 -20.86 -9.37 -2.32
CA VAL A 263 -20.79 -8.82 -0.96
C VAL A 263 -19.53 -9.33 -0.27
N GLU A 264 -18.70 -8.42 0.24
CA GLU A 264 -17.57 -8.74 1.10
C GLU A 264 -17.81 -8.17 2.51
N PHE A 265 -17.36 -8.87 3.54
CA PHE A 265 -17.30 -8.34 4.91
C PHE A 265 -16.07 -8.88 5.63
N GLN A 266 -15.50 -8.09 6.53
CA GLN A 266 -14.35 -8.52 7.34
C GLN A 266 -14.83 -9.02 8.70
N TYR A 267 -14.15 -10.05 9.22
CA TYR A 267 -14.41 -10.57 10.55
C TYR A 267 -13.12 -10.70 11.36
N ARG A 268 -13.22 -10.45 12.67
CA ARG A 268 -12.14 -10.55 13.64
C ARG A 268 -12.64 -11.19 14.92
N TYR A 269 -12.11 -12.36 15.26
CA TYR A 269 -12.44 -13.09 16.48
C TYR A 269 -11.19 -13.43 17.27
N GLU A 270 -11.31 -13.47 18.59
CA GLU A 270 -10.27 -14.00 19.46
C GLU A 270 -10.56 -15.48 19.74
N GLN A 271 -9.65 -16.36 19.32
CA GLN A 271 -9.77 -17.79 19.56
C GLN A 271 -8.94 -18.15 20.79
N LEU A 272 -9.60 -18.66 21.83
CA LEU A 272 -8.92 -19.17 23.03
C LEU A 272 -8.41 -20.59 22.77
N ALA A 273 -7.18 -20.89 23.18
CA ALA A 273 -6.68 -22.27 23.21
C ALA A 273 -7.46 -23.10 24.22
N ASP A 274 -7.42 -24.42 24.07
CA ASP A 274 -7.71 -25.32 25.18
C ASP A 274 -6.65 -25.16 26.27
N SER A 275 -7.02 -24.55 27.39
CA SER A 275 -6.12 -24.27 28.51
C SER A 275 -6.79 -24.47 29.88
N PHE A 276 -7.64 -25.51 30.00
CA PHE A 276 -8.12 -26.03 31.27
C PHE A 276 -8.12 -27.58 31.28
N ARG A 277 -6.92 -28.14 31.43
CA ARG A 277 -6.67 -29.42 32.12
C ARG A 277 -5.52 -29.24 33.08
#